data_AF-A0A392QKK6-F1
#
_entry.id   AF-A0A392QKK6-F1
#
_cell.length_a   1.000
_cell.length_b   1.000
_cell.length_c   1.000
_cell.angle_alpha   90.00
_cell.angle_beta   90.00
_cell.angle_gamma   90.00
#
_symmetry.space_group_name_H-M   'P 1'
#
loop_
_entity.id
_entity.type
_entity.pdbx_description
1 polymer ?
#
loop_
_entity_poly.entity_id
_entity_poly.type
_entity_poly.pdbx_seq_one_letter_code
_entity_poly.pdbx_strand_id
1 'polypeptide(L)'
;MAEAQKVCKIMPERDVVTWNALIGGHADNKDPNAAIEAFNLLRREDLLSNYITIVNLLGACLSPDYLLKHGMPIHAHIVVAGFELNTTWNAILSANAHYGPGEEALKFIARMRNDGVDLDQFSFSVALATIGNLTVLDEGQQLHSWIIKLGFESN
;
A
#
# COMPACT_ATOMS: atom_id res chain seq x y z
N MET A 1 22.65 -1.55 5.45
CA MET A 1 22.10 -1.15 4.13
C MET A 1 23.16 -0.66 3.13
N ALA A 2 24.13 0.18 3.53
CA ALA A 2 25.17 0.67 2.61
C ALA A 2 25.94 -0.43 1.84
N GLU A 3 26.22 -1.57 2.47
CA GLU A 3 26.90 -2.69 1.81
C GLU A 3 26.02 -3.42 0.78
N ALA A 4 24.74 -3.65 1.08
CA ALA A 4 23.80 -4.25 0.13
C ALA A 4 23.62 -3.39 -1.13
N GLN A 5 23.61 -2.06 -0.94
CA GLN A 5 23.50 -1.10 -2.04
C GLN A 5 24.77 -1.06 -2.91
N LYS A 6 25.96 -1.19 -2.29
CA LYS A 6 27.23 -1.32 -3.02
C LYS A 6 27.28 -2.63 -3.81
N VAL A 7 26.88 -3.75 -3.20
CA VAL A 7 26.83 -5.06 -3.85
C VAL A 7 25.89 -5.03 -5.06
N CYS A 8 24.70 -4.45 -4.92
CA CYS A 8 23.78 -4.31 -6.06
C CYS A 8 24.38 -3.47 -7.20
N LYS A 9 25.15 -2.41 -6.90
CA LYS A 9 25.79 -1.56 -7.92
C LYS A 9 26.89 -2.27 -8.71
N ILE A 10 27.55 -3.28 -8.13
CA ILE A 10 28.61 -4.04 -8.78
C ILE A 10 28.10 -5.32 -9.46
N MET A 11 26.82 -5.66 -9.31
CA MET A 11 26.23 -6.82 -9.99
C MET A 11 26.13 -6.54 -11.50
N PRO A 12 26.73 -7.39 -12.35
CA PRO A 12 26.74 -7.20 -13.80
C PRO A 12 25.36 -7.40 -14.42
N GLU A 13 24.53 -8.26 -13.83
CA GLU A 13 23.12 -8.46 -14.19
C GLU A 13 22.28 -8.30 -12.92
N ARG A 14 21.26 -7.46 -13.00
CA ARG A 14 20.26 -7.26 -11.94
C ARG A 14 18.90 -7.65 -12.49
N ASP A 15 18.18 -8.42 -11.70
CA ASP A 15 16.83 -8.87 -12.01
C ASP A 15 15.84 -8.34 -10.98
N VAL A 16 14.55 -8.65 -11.18
CA VAL A 16 13.49 -8.21 -10.26
C VAL A 16 13.72 -8.70 -8.83
N VAL A 17 14.37 -9.86 -8.64
CA VAL A 17 14.67 -10.42 -7.31
C VAL A 17 15.69 -9.57 -6.58
N THR A 18 16.76 -9.17 -7.28
CA THR A 18 17.79 -8.28 -6.73
C THR A 18 17.21 -6.95 -6.26
N TRP A 19 16.35 -6.35 -7.10
CA TRP A 19 15.66 -5.12 -6.76
C TRP A 19 14.66 -5.29 -5.62
N ASN A 20 13.92 -6.40 -5.58
CA ASN A 20 12.99 -6.68 -4.49
C ASN A 20 13.71 -6.83 -3.15
N ALA A 21 14.88 -7.48 -3.12
CA ALA A 21 15.71 -7.58 -1.93
C ALA A 21 16.19 -6.19 -1.47
N LEU A 22 16.58 -5.32 -2.40
CA LEU A 22 17.00 -3.96 -2.08
C LEU A 22 15.85 -3.10 -1.54
N ILE A 23 14.69 -3.12 -2.22
CA ILE A 23 13.50 -2.36 -1.81
C ILE A 23 12.97 -2.86 -0.47
N GLY A 24 12.91 -4.19 -0.26
CA GLY A 24 12.50 -4.80 1.00
C GLY A 24 13.43 -4.43 2.15
N GLY A 25 14.74 -4.46 1.92
CA GLY A 25 15.69 -4.00 2.94
C GLY A 25 15.55 -2.51 3.27
N HIS A 26 15.13 -1.65 2.33
CA HIS A 26 14.84 -0.25 2.63
C HIS A 26 13.51 -0.11 3.40
N ALA A 27 12.52 -0.95 3.12
CA ALA A 27 11.28 -1.03 3.87
C ALA A 27 11.52 -1.40 5.35
N ASP A 28 12.30 -2.46 5.60
CA ASP A 28 12.66 -2.90 6.96
C ASP A 28 13.43 -1.83 7.75
N ASN A 29 14.25 -1.04 7.05
CA ASN A 29 15.01 0.07 7.63
C ASN A 29 14.21 1.38 7.73
N LYS A 30 12.92 1.37 7.38
CA LYS A 30 12.03 2.56 7.39
C LYS A 30 12.60 3.72 6.56
N ASP A 31 13.19 3.39 5.42
CA ASP A 31 13.75 4.36 4.47
C ASP A 31 12.93 4.40 3.17
N PRO A 32 11.73 5.03 3.19
CA PRO A 32 10.85 5.08 2.03
C PRO A 32 11.43 5.81 0.82
N ASN A 33 12.30 6.82 1.03
CA ASN A 33 12.92 7.53 -0.08
C ASN A 33 13.83 6.61 -0.88
N ALA A 34 14.69 5.86 -0.19
CA ALA A 34 15.59 4.93 -0.86
C ALA A 34 14.84 3.73 -1.48
N ALA A 35 13.74 3.27 -0.85
CA ALA A 35 12.85 2.26 -1.44
C ALA A 35 12.24 2.75 -2.77
N ILE A 36 11.75 4.00 -2.81
CA ILE A 36 11.18 4.60 -4.02
C ILE A 36 12.27 4.84 -5.07
N GLU A 37 13.47 5.28 -4.67
CA GLU A 37 14.60 5.44 -5.59
C GLU A 37 14.99 4.12 -6.24
N ALA A 38 15.10 3.03 -5.45
CA ALA A 38 15.38 1.70 -5.95
C ALA A 38 14.29 1.21 -6.93
N PHE A 39 13.01 1.45 -6.62
CA PHE A 39 11.92 1.15 -7.55
C PHE A 39 11.99 1.95 -8.86
N ASN A 40 12.34 3.24 -8.78
CA ASN A 40 12.52 4.07 -9.97
C ASN A 40 13.66 3.54 -10.86
N LEU A 41 14.71 3.00 -10.26
CA LEU A 41 15.81 2.36 -10.99
C LEU A 41 15.36 1.03 -11.63
N LEU A 42 14.64 0.17 -10.92
CA LEU A 42 14.03 -1.04 -11.49
C LEU A 42 13.23 -0.71 -12.75
N ARG A 43 12.41 0.36 -12.71
CA ARG A 43 11.61 0.78 -13.87
C ARG A 43 12.44 1.30 -15.04
N ARG A 44 13.57 1.95 -14.77
CA ARG A 44 14.49 2.45 -15.81
C ARG A 44 15.26 1.33 -16.50
N GLU A 45 15.36 0.17 -15.86
CA GLU A 45 15.95 -1.04 -16.43
C GLU A 45 14.91 -1.87 -17.21
N ASP A 46 13.71 -1.33 -17.47
CA ASP A 46 12.60 -1.97 -18.17
C ASP A 46 12.19 -3.33 -17.57
N LEU A 47 12.48 -3.54 -16.28
CA LEU A 47 12.09 -4.73 -15.54
C LEU A 47 10.65 -4.59 -15.05
N LEU A 48 9.85 -5.63 -15.23
CA LEU A 48 8.49 -5.70 -14.71
C LEU A 48 8.52 -5.91 -13.20
N SER A 49 7.99 -4.93 -12.46
CA SER A 49 7.68 -5.08 -11.04
C SER A 49 6.70 -6.23 -10.83
N ASN A 50 6.84 -6.99 -9.75
CA ASN A 50 5.90 -8.03 -9.36
C ASN A 50 5.22 -7.70 -8.02
N TYR A 51 4.34 -8.59 -7.54
CA TYR A 51 3.60 -8.37 -6.29
C TYR A 51 4.54 -8.11 -5.10
N ILE A 52 5.73 -8.73 -5.06
CA ILE A 52 6.72 -8.51 -3.99
C ILE A 52 7.26 -7.07 -4.03
N THR A 53 7.50 -6.54 -5.24
CA THR A 53 7.91 -5.13 -5.40
C THR A 53 6.90 -4.18 -4.78
N ILE A 54 5.60 -4.43 -5.05
CA ILE A 54 4.49 -3.61 -4.55
C ILE A 54 4.36 -3.71 -3.04
N VAL A 55 4.40 -4.92 -2.49
CA VAL A 55 4.35 -5.16 -1.04
C VAL A 55 5.50 -4.44 -0.33
N ASN A 56 6.73 -4.53 -0.85
CA ASN A 56 7.88 -3.88 -0.24
C ASN A 56 7.79 -2.36 -0.31
N LEU A 57 7.26 -1.80 -1.41
CA LEU A 57 7.03 -0.34 -1.52
C LEU A 57 6.00 0.16 -0.52
N LEU A 58 4.87 -0.54 -0.40
CA LEU A 58 3.82 -0.18 0.56
C LEU A 58 4.32 -0.35 2.00
N GLY A 59 5.08 -1.41 2.27
CA GLY A 59 5.76 -1.64 3.55
C GLY A 59 6.85 -0.61 3.88
N ALA A 60 7.42 0.06 2.88
CA ALA A 60 8.32 1.20 3.11
C ALA A 60 7.54 2.49 3.37
N CYS A 61 6.41 2.68 2.67
CA CYS A 61 5.54 3.85 2.76
C CYS A 61 4.53 3.73 3.91
N LEU A 62 4.97 3.40 5.11
CA LEU A 62 4.07 3.24 6.24
C LEU A 62 3.62 4.56 6.87
N SER A 63 4.29 5.69 6.62
CA SER A 63 3.84 6.97 7.17
C SER A 63 2.77 7.65 6.30
N PRO A 64 1.77 8.31 6.91
CA PRO A 64 0.67 8.95 6.20
C PRO A 64 1.14 10.01 5.18
N ASP A 65 2.18 10.78 5.51
CA ASP A 65 2.77 11.77 4.59
C ASP A 65 3.31 11.13 3.29
N TYR A 66 3.89 9.93 3.39
CA TYR A 66 4.40 9.20 2.22
C TYR A 66 3.29 8.56 1.41
N LEU A 67 2.27 7.97 2.06
CA LEU A 67 1.09 7.45 1.35
C LEU A 67 0.37 8.56 0.58
N LEU A 68 0.27 9.75 1.15
CA LEU A 68 -0.34 10.91 0.46
C LEU A 68 0.46 11.32 -0.78
N LYS A 69 1.78 11.35 -0.66
CA LYS A 69 2.66 11.83 -1.75
C LYS A 69 2.95 10.78 -2.82
N HIS A 70 3.03 9.51 -2.43
CA HIS A 70 3.54 8.43 -3.27
C HIS A 70 2.55 7.27 -3.45
N GLY A 71 1.52 7.15 -2.61
CA GLY A 71 0.51 6.09 -2.72
C GLY A 71 -0.26 6.14 -4.03
N MET A 72 -0.67 7.33 -4.50
CA MET A 72 -1.36 7.46 -5.80
C MET A 72 -0.48 7.12 -7.01
N PRO A 73 0.79 7.59 -7.10
CA PRO A 73 1.72 7.11 -8.12
C PRO A 73 1.94 5.58 -8.11
N ILE A 74 2.02 4.97 -6.92
CA ILE A 74 2.18 3.52 -6.76
C ILE A 74 0.90 2.79 -7.21
N HIS A 75 -0.27 3.28 -6.81
CA HIS A 75 -1.59 2.80 -7.26
C HIS A 75 -1.73 2.85 -8.78
N ALA A 76 -1.42 4.00 -9.40
CA ALA A 76 -1.48 4.15 -10.85
C ALA A 76 -0.55 3.16 -11.58
N HIS A 77 0.65 2.92 -11.04
CA HIS A 77 1.58 1.93 -11.60
C HIS A 77 1.02 0.51 -11.54
N ILE A 78 0.39 0.14 -10.42
CA ILE A 78 -0.26 -1.17 -10.24
C ILE A 78 -1.36 -1.38 -11.29
N VAL A 79 -2.21 -0.36 -11.51
CA VAL A 79 -3.29 -0.41 -12.51
C VAL A 79 -2.72 -0.64 -13.90
N VAL A 80 -1.71 0.14 -14.28
CA VAL A 80 -1.06 0.03 -15.61
C VAL A 80 -0.35 -1.31 -15.77
N ALA A 81 0.22 -1.86 -14.70
CA ALA A 81 0.88 -3.16 -14.72
C ALA A 81 -0.10 -4.35 -14.66
N GLY A 82 -1.41 -4.11 -14.55
CA GLY A 82 -2.45 -5.15 -14.58
C GLY A 82 -2.55 -5.98 -13.30
N PHE A 83 -2.06 -5.48 -12.16
CA PHE A 83 -2.21 -6.14 -10.87
C PHE A 83 -3.61 -5.95 -10.30
N GLU A 84 -4.05 -6.88 -9.45
CA GLU A 84 -5.36 -6.81 -8.79
C GLU A 84 -5.48 -5.56 -7.90
N LEU A 85 -6.40 -4.67 -8.27
CA LEU A 85 -6.69 -3.43 -7.57
C LEU A 85 -7.04 -3.64 -6.09
N ASN A 86 -7.79 -4.70 -5.77
CA ASN A 86 -8.26 -5.00 -4.41
C ASN A 86 -7.10 -5.20 -3.43
N THR A 87 -6.09 -5.99 -3.81
CA THR A 87 -4.92 -6.26 -2.96
C THR A 87 -4.16 -4.99 -2.60
N THR A 88 -4.15 -4.01 -3.52
CA THR A 88 -3.37 -2.78 -3.36
C THR A 88 -4.10 -1.73 -2.53
N TRP A 89 -5.41 -1.61 -2.72
CA TRP A 89 -6.27 -0.84 -1.82
C TRP A 89 -6.21 -1.41 -0.40
N ASN A 90 -6.30 -2.73 -0.25
CA ASN A 90 -6.16 -3.39 1.05
C ASN A 90 -4.83 -3.08 1.73
N ALA A 91 -3.72 -3.13 0.98
CA ALA A 91 -2.41 -2.82 1.53
C ALA A 91 -2.25 -1.32 1.90
N ILE A 92 -2.81 -0.39 1.11
CA ILE A 92 -2.87 1.05 1.45
C ILE A 92 -3.70 1.27 2.71
N LEU A 93 -4.87 0.63 2.82
CA LEU A 93 -5.76 0.73 3.98
C LEU A 93 -5.09 0.16 5.23
N SER A 94 -4.43 -1.00 5.15
CA SER A 94 -3.70 -1.59 6.28
C SER A 94 -2.55 -0.71 6.75
N ALA A 95 -1.76 -0.16 5.82
CA ALA A 95 -0.68 0.77 6.18
C ALA A 95 -1.24 2.01 6.89
N ASN A 96 -2.36 2.56 6.40
CA ASN A 96 -2.98 3.73 7.01
C ASN A 96 -3.60 3.44 8.38
N ALA A 97 -4.10 2.21 8.61
CA ALA A 97 -4.67 1.80 9.89
C ALA A 97 -3.65 1.74 11.04
N HIS A 98 -2.41 1.40 10.73
CA HIS A 98 -1.36 1.25 11.74
C HIS A 98 -0.61 2.56 12.03
N TYR A 99 -0.60 3.51 11.10
CA TYR A 99 0.34 4.63 11.14
C TYR A 99 -0.25 5.99 10.75
N GLY A 100 -1.48 6.04 10.21
CA GLY A 100 -2.12 7.27 9.76
C GLY A 100 -3.29 7.73 10.64
N PRO A 101 -3.65 9.02 10.59
CA PRO A 101 -4.91 9.49 11.16
C PRO A 101 -6.05 8.82 10.40
N GLY A 102 -6.97 8.16 11.10
CA GLY A 102 -8.04 7.38 10.47
C GLY A 102 -8.95 8.18 9.52
N GLU A 103 -8.94 9.51 9.57
CA GLU A 103 -9.69 10.37 8.63
C GLU A 103 -9.16 10.21 7.19
N GLU A 104 -7.87 9.95 7.02
CA GLU A 104 -7.28 9.66 5.71
C GLU A 104 -7.69 8.28 5.19
N ALA A 105 -8.00 7.32 6.09
CA ALA A 105 -8.46 5.99 5.68
C ALA A 105 -9.82 6.08 5.00
N LEU A 106 -10.71 6.94 5.51
CA LEU A 106 -11.99 7.23 4.88
C LEU A 106 -11.84 7.83 3.47
N LYS A 107 -10.84 8.69 3.26
CA LYS A 107 -10.54 9.24 1.93
C LYS A 107 -10.08 8.16 0.95
N PHE A 108 -9.28 7.19 1.40
CA PHE A 108 -8.88 6.06 0.55
C PHE A 108 -10.03 5.10 0.28
N ILE A 109 -10.90 4.82 1.26
CA ILE A 109 -12.13 4.03 1.05
C ILE A 109 -13.05 4.69 0.00
N ALA A 110 -13.23 6.01 0.09
CA ALA A 110 -14.03 6.76 -0.87
C ALA A 110 -13.42 6.71 -2.29
N ARG A 111 -12.09 6.75 -2.41
CA ARG A 111 -11.39 6.62 -3.70
C ARG A 111 -11.48 5.20 -4.26
N MET A 112 -11.29 4.17 -3.44
CA MET A 112 -11.48 2.76 -3.82
C MET A 112 -12.86 2.54 -4.46
N ARG A 113 -13.89 3.13 -3.86
CA ARG A 113 -15.25 3.09 -4.39
C ARG A 113 -15.40 3.84 -5.71
N ASN A 114 -14.80 5.02 -5.85
CA ASN A 114 -14.84 5.78 -7.11
C ASN A 114 -14.13 5.05 -8.26
N ASP A 115 -13.13 4.22 -7.94
CA ASP A 115 -12.43 3.35 -8.89
C ASP A 115 -13.24 2.08 -9.24
N GLY A 116 -14.46 1.93 -8.71
CA GLY A 116 -15.35 0.79 -8.99
C GLY A 116 -14.92 -0.51 -8.29
N VAL A 117 -14.09 -0.39 -7.25
CA VAL A 117 -13.59 -1.53 -6.49
C VAL A 117 -14.46 -1.73 -5.25
N ASP A 118 -15.15 -2.86 -5.18
CA ASP A 118 -15.95 -3.22 -4.01
C ASP A 118 -15.04 -3.59 -2.84
N LEU A 119 -15.38 -3.08 -1.66
CA LEU A 119 -14.75 -3.48 -0.41
C LEU A 119 -14.96 -4.97 -0.19
N ASP A 120 -13.90 -5.68 0.16
CA ASP A 120 -13.97 -7.08 0.57
C ASP A 120 -14.01 -7.19 2.11
N GLN A 121 -14.22 -8.40 2.62
CA GLN A 121 -14.28 -8.67 4.06
C GLN A 121 -13.04 -8.14 4.81
N PHE A 122 -11.87 -8.18 4.17
CA PHE A 122 -10.64 -7.65 4.74
C PHE A 122 -10.64 -6.12 4.74
N SER A 123 -11.01 -5.46 3.63
CA SER A 123 -11.14 -4.00 3.55
C SER A 123 -12.08 -3.45 4.63
N PHE A 124 -13.20 -4.14 4.89
CA PHE A 124 -14.16 -3.75 5.92
C PHE A 124 -13.60 -3.83 7.34
N SER A 125 -12.86 -4.90 7.65
CA SER A 125 -12.23 -5.07 8.97
C SER A 125 -11.24 -3.95 9.26
N VAL A 126 -10.44 -3.57 8.26
CA VAL A 126 -9.44 -2.50 8.37
C VAL A 126 -10.14 -1.14 8.51
N ALA A 127 -11.18 -0.90 7.71
CA ALA A 127 -12.00 0.30 7.77
C ALA A 127 -12.63 0.51 9.16
N LEU A 128 -13.20 -0.54 9.76
CA LEU A 128 -13.75 -0.51 11.11
C LEU A 128 -12.69 -0.21 12.17
N ALA A 129 -11.53 -0.87 12.10
CA ALA A 129 -10.44 -0.65 13.05
C ALA A 129 -9.93 0.81 13.01
N THR A 130 -9.87 1.43 11.83
CA THR A 130 -9.49 2.84 11.69
C THR A 130 -10.52 3.81 12.25
N ILE A 131 -11.82 3.59 12.02
CA ILE A 131 -12.86 4.53 12.43
C ILE A 131 -13.13 4.42 13.94
N GLY A 132 -12.99 3.22 14.52
CA GLY A 132 -13.08 3.02 15.97
C GLY A 132 -12.07 3.85 16.77
N ASN A 133 -10.90 4.16 16.18
CA ASN A 133 -9.86 4.99 16.81
C ASN A 133 -10.11 6.50 16.72
N LEU A 134 -11.08 6.96 15.92
CA LEU A 134 -11.28 8.38 15.62
C LEU A 134 -12.43 9.04 16.39
N THR A 135 -13.23 8.30 17.15
CA THR A 135 -14.46 8.81 17.80
C THR A 135 -15.44 9.53 16.83
N VAL A 136 -15.35 9.31 15.51
CA VAL A 136 -16.34 9.81 14.54
C VAL A 136 -17.48 8.80 14.44
N LEU A 137 -18.53 9.07 15.23
CA LEU A 137 -19.63 8.14 15.43
C LEU A 137 -20.47 7.97 14.15
N ASP A 138 -20.73 9.07 13.43
CA ASP A 138 -21.68 9.10 12.31
C ASP A 138 -21.14 8.32 11.09
N GLU A 139 -19.89 8.50 10.72
CA GLU A 139 -19.22 7.76 9.65
C GLU A 139 -19.04 6.29 10.03
N GLY A 140 -18.73 6.00 11.30
CA GLY A 140 -18.65 4.64 11.83
C GLY A 140 -20.00 3.91 11.72
N GLN A 141 -21.10 4.60 12.00
CA GLN A 141 -22.45 4.04 11.94
C GLN A 141 -22.92 3.83 10.50
N GLN A 142 -22.53 4.71 9.57
CA GLN A 142 -22.77 4.53 8.13
C GLN A 142 -22.01 3.32 7.57
N LEU A 143 -20.72 3.20 7.90
CA LEU A 143 -19.91 2.06 7.46
C LEU A 143 -20.43 0.75 8.07
N HIS A 144 -20.77 0.74 9.36
CA HIS A 144 -21.33 -0.42 10.05
C HIS A 144 -22.68 -0.85 9.45
N SER A 145 -23.58 0.11 9.20
CA SER A 145 -24.87 -0.16 8.53
C SER A 145 -24.68 -0.73 7.12
N TRP A 146 -23.59 -0.38 6.45
CA TRP A 146 -23.27 -0.88 5.11
C TRP A 146 -22.72 -2.30 5.14
N ILE A 147 -21.86 -2.63 6.10
CA ILE A 147 -21.36 -4.00 6.35
C ILE A 147 -22.52 -4.97 6.58
N ILE A 148 -23.49 -4.57 7.39
CA ILE A 148 -24.73 -5.30 7.63
C ILE A 148 -25.50 -5.55 6.32
N LYS A 149 -25.69 -4.51 5.50
CA LYS A 149 -26.39 -4.62 4.22
C LYS A 149 -25.71 -5.52 3.21
N LEU A 150 -24.38 -5.68 3.29
CA LEU A 150 -23.60 -6.54 2.43
C LEU A 150 -23.49 -7.99 2.96
N GLY A 151 -24.07 -8.29 4.12
CA GLY A 151 -24.10 -9.63 4.67
C GLY A 151 -22.78 -10.10 5.30
N PHE A 152 -21.88 -9.18 5.62
CA PHE A 152 -20.59 -9.48 6.28
C PHE A 152 -20.68 -9.51 7.81
N GLU A 153 -21.85 -9.83 8.36
CA GLU A 153 -22.00 -9.98 9.81
C GLU A 153 -21.21 -11.19 10.31
N SER A 154 -20.41 -10.95 11.35
CA SER A 154 -19.50 -11.87 12.01
C SER A 154 -20.11 -13.26 12.23
N ASN A 155 -19.37 -14.31 11.86
CA ASN A 155 -19.51 -15.65 12.43
C ASN A 155 -18.41 -15.85 13.48
#